data_AF-A0A929EC71-F1
#
_entry.id   AF-A0A929EC71-F1
#
_cell.length_a   1.000
_cell.length_b   1.000
_cell.length_c   1.000
_cell.angle_alpha   90.00
_cell.angle_beta   90.00
_cell.angle_gamma   90.00
#
_symmetry.space_group_name_H-M   'P 1'
#
loop_
_entity.id
_entity.type
_entity.pdbx_description
1 polymer ?
#
loop_
_entity_poly.entity_id
_entity_poly.type
_entity_poly.pdbx_seq_one_letter_code
_entity_poly.pdbx_strand_id
1 'polypeptide(L)' 'LPLKFLKVANYKKIPNLKDFYISLDVESTSETNMKADVVIHDLKGNIYSRAFGAEVTVSPTLDSMFTAK' A
#
# COMPACT_ATOMS: atom_id res chain seq x y z
N LEU A 1 8.17 -2.78 -5.81
CA LEU A 1 8.84 -2.67 -4.49
C LEU A 1 8.62 -1.29 -3.88
N PRO A 2 8.36 -1.17 -2.56
CA PRO A 2 8.24 0.13 -1.90
C PRO A 2 9.59 0.86 -1.90
N LEU A 3 9.62 2.08 -2.43
CA LEU A 3 10.81 2.93 -2.45
C LEU A 3 10.81 3.89 -1.25
N LYS A 4 9.70 4.58 -1.03
CA LYS A 4 9.61 5.66 -0.06
C LYS A 4 8.17 5.82 0.41
N PHE A 5 8.04 6.28 1.66
CA PHE A 5 6.81 6.88 2.18
C PHE A 5 7.16 8.27 2.71
N LEU A 6 6.29 9.25 2.51
CA LEU A 6 6.47 10.57 3.12
C LEU A 6 6.11 10.53 4.61
N LYS A 7 5.03 9.82 4.94
CA LYS A 7 4.53 9.72 6.31
C LYS A 7 3.70 8.45 6.46
N VAL A 8 3.79 7.81 7.62
CA VAL A 8 2.86 6.76 8.03
C VAL A 8 2.20 7.17 9.34
N ALA A 9 0.88 7.18 9.36
CA ALA A 9 0.08 7.43 10.55
C ALA A 9 -0.62 6.13 10.97
N ASN A 10 -0.40 5.72 12.22
CA ASN A 10 -1.09 4.58 12.83
C ASN A 10 -2.08 5.14 13.86
N TYR A 11 -3.37 4.94 13.63
CA TYR A 11 -4.42 5.46 14.51
C TYR A 11 -4.85 4.41 15.53
N LYS A 12 -4.93 3.14 15.10
CA LYS A 12 -5.40 2.01 15.93
C LYS A 12 -4.66 0.75 15.51
N LYS A 13 -4.55 -0.20 16.45
CA LYS A 13 -4.07 -1.54 16.12
C LYS A 13 -5.08 -2.27 15.23
N ILE A 14 -4.58 -2.98 14.22
CA ILE A 14 -5.38 -3.93 13.46
C ILE A 14 -5.73 -5.09 14.41
N PRO A 15 -7.02 -5.46 14.57
CA PRO A 15 -7.40 -6.57 15.42
C PRO A 15 -6.80 -7.89 14.92
N ASN A 16 -6.29 -8.71 15.84
CA ASN A 16 -5.78 -10.04 15.50
C ASN A 16 -6.93 -10.92 14.97
N LEU A 17 -6.61 -11.81 14.01
CA LEU A 17 -7.52 -12.80 13.44
C LEU A 17 -8.80 -12.18 12.82
N LYS A 18 -8.72 -10.92 12.38
CA LYS A 18 -9.78 -10.29 11.59
C LYS A 18 -9.26 -9.85 10.25
N ASP A 19 -10.13 -9.95 9.25
CA ASP A 19 -9.84 -9.45 7.93
C ASP A 19 -9.71 -7.92 7.97
N PHE A 20 -8.72 -7.44 7.25
CA PHE A 20 -8.52 -6.03 6.94
C PHE A 20 -8.24 -5.90 5.45
N TYR A 21 -8.47 -4.71 4.95
CA TYR A 21 -8.36 -4.36 3.55
C TYR A 21 -7.31 -3.28 3.39
N ILE A 22 -6.62 -3.31 2.25
CA ILE A 22 -5.69 -2.28 1.83
C ILE A 22 -6.27 -1.66 0.56
N SER A 23 -6.52 -0.35 0.61
CA SER A 23 -6.92 0.44 -0.54
C SER A 23 -5.77 1.33 -0.98
N LEU A 24 -5.60 1.47 -2.29
CA LEU A 24 -4.63 2.37 -2.91
C LEU A 24 -5.38 3.51 -3.60
N ASP A 25 -5.10 4.73 -3.18
CA ASP A 25 -5.54 5.93 -3.88
C ASP A 25 -4.40 6.39 -4.79
N VAL A 26 -4.53 6.09 -6.09
CA VAL A 26 -3.44 6.21 -7.05
C VAL A 26 -3.38 7.63 -7.58
N GLU A 27 -2.32 8.36 -7.23
CA GLU A 27 -2.11 9.72 -7.72
C GLU A 27 -1.53 9.73 -9.13
N SER A 28 -0.57 8.85 -9.42
CA SER A 28 0.05 8.73 -10.74
C SER A 28 0.69 7.38 -10.97
N THR A 29 0.80 6.99 -12.23
CA THR A 29 1.45 5.75 -12.66
C THR A 29 2.28 6.00 -13.92
N SER A 30 3.41 5.31 -14.03
CA SER A 30 4.25 5.20 -15.22
C SER A 30 4.68 3.74 -15.41
N GLU A 31 5.40 3.45 -16.49
CA GLU A 31 5.90 2.09 -16.77
C GLU A 31 6.79 1.53 -15.65
N THR A 32 7.48 2.40 -14.90
CA THR A 32 8.45 1.98 -13.90
C THR A 32 8.16 2.46 -12.48
N ASN A 33 7.14 3.31 -12.28
CA ASN A 33 6.85 3.94 -10.99
C ASN A 33 5.35 4.11 -10.77
N MET A 34 4.93 4.02 -9.52
CA MET A 34 3.58 4.35 -9.08
C MET A 34 3.67 5.21 -7.82
N LYS A 35 2.86 6.26 -7.78
CA LYS A 35 2.66 7.08 -6.58
C LYS A 35 1.23 6.92 -6.09
N ALA A 36 1.06 6.52 -4.83
CA ALA A 36 -0.24 6.31 -4.23
C ALA A 36 -0.25 6.61 -2.73
N ASP A 37 -1.42 6.94 -2.21
CA ASP A 37 -1.70 6.85 -0.78
C ASP A 37 -2.24 5.44 -0.47
N VAL A 38 -1.87 4.92 0.70
CA VAL A 38 -2.28 3.59 1.15
C VAL A 38 -3.15 3.72 2.39
N VAL A 39 -4.33 3.12 2.38
CA VAL A 39 -5.24 3.09 3.53
C VAL A 39 -5.47 1.66 3.97
N ILE A 40 -5.27 1.39 5.26
CA ILE A 40 -5.60 0.11 5.88
C ILE A 40 -6.90 0.28 6.66
N HIS A 41 -7.94 -0.48 6.34
CA HIS A 41 -9.26 -0.35 6.94
C HIS A 41 -10.00 -1.69 7.07
N ASP A 42 -11.07 -1.74 7.85
CA ASP A 42 -11.99 -2.87 7.84
C ASP A 42 -13.11 -2.70 6.80
N LEU A 43 -13.98 -3.71 6.69
CA LEU A 43 -15.14 -3.71 5.79
C LEU A 43 -16.12 -2.57 6.07
N LYS A 44 -16.14 -2.04 7.30
CA LYS A 44 -17.01 -0.93 7.71
C LYS A 44 -16.38 0.44 7.45
N GLY A 45 -15.16 0.47 6.90
CA GLY A 45 -14.41 1.70 6.63
C GLY A 45 -13.68 2.26 7.86
N ASN A 46 -13.55 1.51 8.96
CA ASN A 46 -12.73 1.96 10.08
C ASN A 46 -11.26 1.92 9.67
N ILE A 47 -10.62 3.08 9.62
CA ILE A 47 -9.22 3.21 9.24
C ILE A 47 -8.33 2.88 10.45
N TYR A 48 -7.41 1.94 10.24
CA TYR A 48 -6.37 1.57 11.20
C TYR A 48 -5.12 2.42 11.01
N SER A 49 -4.68 2.56 9.76
CA SER A 49 -3.46 3.27 9.39
C SER A 49 -3.56 3.87 7.99
N ARG A 50 -2.78 4.92 7.74
CA ARG A 50 -2.61 5.53 6.42
C ARG A 50 -1.14 5.83 6.14
N ALA A 51 -0.65 5.43 4.97
CA ALA A 51 0.66 5.83 4.45
C ALA A 51 0.45 6.84 3.34
N PHE A 52 1.18 7.95 3.41
CA PHE A 52 1.08 9.07 2.48
C PHE A 52 2.27 9.12 1.54
N GLY A 53 2.01 9.43 0.27
CA GLY A 53 3.02 9.55 -0.77
C GLY A 53 3.90 8.31 -0.87
N ALA A 54 3.27 7.14 -0.92
CA ALA A 54 3.97 5.89 -1.20
C ALA A 54 4.45 5.91 -2.65
N GLU A 55 5.74 5.74 -2.84
CA GLU A 55 6.33 5.54 -4.16
C GLU A 55 6.75 4.08 -4.30
N VAL A 56 6.35 3.46 -5.40
CA VAL A 56 6.56 2.05 -5.67
C VAL A 56 7.24 1.90 -7.03
N THR A 57 8.31 1.11 -7.09
CA THR A 57 8.85 0.66 -8.39
C THR A 57 7.95 -0.43 -8.95
N VAL A 58 7.52 -0.23 -10.18
CA VAL A 58 6.90 -1.26 -11.04
C VAL A 58 7.98 -1.72 -12.00
N SER A 59 8.25 -3.02 -12.12
CA SER A 59 9.23 -3.51 -13.09
C SER A 59 8.86 -4.94 -13.48
N PRO A 60 8.61 -5.23 -14.76
CA PRO A 60 8.23 -6.56 -15.22
C PRO A 60 9.25 -7.65 -14.82
N THR A 61 10.54 -7.30 -14.85
CA THR A 61 11.63 -8.20 -14.47
C THR A 61 11.63 -8.46 -12.96
N LEU A 62 11.32 -7.45 -12.13
CA LEU A 62 11.17 -7.65 -10.68
C LEU A 62 9.88 -8.41 -10.34
N ASP A 63 8.77 -8.18 -11.05
CA ASP A 63 7.51 -8.89 -10.80
C ASP A 63 7.72 -10.40 -10.93
N SER A 64 8.54 -10.85 -11.90
CA SER A 64 8.93 -12.26 -12.06
C SER A 64 9.75 -12.83 -10.88
N MET A 65 10.38 -11.98 -10.06
CA MET A 65 11.13 -12.38 -8.86
C MET A 65 10.25 -12.47 -7.61
N PHE A 66 9.09 -11.78 -7.59
CA PHE A 66 8.16 -11.76 -6.45
C PHE A 66 6.86 -12.55 -6.70
N THR A 67 6.58 -12.93 -7.95
CA THR A 67 5.65 -14.02 -8.27
C THR A 67 6.36 -15.35 -8.07
N ALA A 68 6.50 -15.76 -6.82
CA ALA A 68 6.91 -17.12 -6.50
C ALA A 68 5.96 -18.11 -7.20
N LYS A 69 6.54 -19.06 -7.94
CA LYS A 69 5.84 -20.26 -8.42
C LYS A 69 5.39 -21.13 -7.26
#